data_AF-A0A0D0PBY8-F1
#
_entry.id   AF-A0A0D0PBY8-F1
#
_cell.length_a   1.000
_cell.length_b   1.000
_cell.length_c   1.000
_cell.angle_alpha   90.00
_cell.angle_beta   90.00
_cell.angle_gamma   90.00
#
_symmetry.space_group_name_H-M   'P 1'
#
loop_
_entity.id
_entity.type
_entity.pdbx_description
1 polymer ?
#
loop_
_entity_poly.entity_id
_entity_poly.type
_entity_poly.pdbx_seq_one_letter_code
_entity_poly.pdbx_strand_id
1 'polypeptide(L)' 'MQRIPCVLMRGGTSKGPVFLAWDLPVAIEERDELLLNLMGSGHELEIDGIGGGSPQTSKV' A
#
# COMPACT_ATOMS: atom_id res chain seq x y z
N MET A 1 3.58 15.98 2.12
CA MET A 1 3.73 14.75 1.30
C MET A 1 4.87 13.95 1.87
N GLN A 2 4.56 12.90 2.64
CA GLN A 2 5.55 12.00 3.24
C GLN A 2 5.95 10.96 2.17
N ARG A 3 7.24 10.67 2.03
CA ARG A 3 7.74 9.68 1.07
C ARG A 3 8.20 8.46 1.85
N ILE A 4 7.76 7.27 1.44
CA ILE A 4 8.23 5.99 1.99
C ILE A 4 8.84 5.16 0.85
N PRO A 5 10.05 4.63 1.02
CA PRO A 5 10.63 3.68 0.09
C PRO A 5 9.76 2.42 0.00
N CYS A 6 9.45 1.99 -1.23
CA CYS A 6 8.83 0.69 -1.46
C CYS A 6 9.24 0.16 -2.82
N VAL A 7 9.05 -1.15 -3.02
CA VAL A 7 9.15 -1.78 -4.33
C VAL A 7 7.79 -2.32 -4.69
N LEU A 8 7.23 -1.90 -5.83
CA LEU A 8 6.02 -2.51 -6.37
C LEU A 8 6.39 -3.82 -7.08
N MET A 9 5.87 -4.94 -6.60
CA MET A 9 6.25 -6.26 -7.09
C MET A 9 5.04 -7.11 -7.44
N ARG A 10 5.20 -7.99 -8.45
CA ARG A 10 4.31 -9.13 -8.68
C ARG A 10 4.78 -10.30 -7.81
N GLY A 11 3.91 -10.79 -6.92
CA GLY A 11 4.12 -12.00 -6.12
C GLY A 11 3.13 -13.08 -6.53
N GLY A 12 3.58 -14.08 -7.30
CA GLY A 12 2.68 -15.09 -7.87
C GLY A 12 1.59 -14.44 -8.75
N THR A 13 0.32 -14.71 -8.45
CA THR A 13 -0.83 -14.11 -9.15
C THR A 13 -1.34 -12.81 -8.52
N SER A 14 -0.61 -12.25 -7.55
CA SER A 14 -0.92 -10.98 -6.88
C SER A 14 0.14 -9.89 -7.14
N LYS A 15 -0.19 -8.64 -6.81
CA LYS A 15 0.71 -7.48 -6.89
C LYS A 15 0.51 -6.56 -5.69
N GLY A 16 1.58 -5.98 -5.17
CA GLY A 16 1.54 -5.04 -4.06
C GLY A 16 2.90 -4.39 -3.80
N PRO A 17 2.95 -3.25 -3.10
CA PRO A 17 4.21 -2.72 -2.58
C PRO A 17 4.79 -3.67 -1.52
N VAL A 18 6.11 -3.73 -1.47
CA VAL A 18 6.88 -4.39 -0.42
C VAL A 18 7.70 -3.33 0.31
N PHE A 19 7.67 -3.38 1.64
CA PHE A 19 8.31 -2.40 2.52
C PHE A 19 9.35 -3.07 3.43
N LEU A 20 10.34 -2.29 3.85
CA LEU A 20 11.15 -2.63 5.00
C LEU A 20 10.39 -2.20 6.27
N ALA A 21 10.35 -3.05 7.29
CA ALA A 21 9.54 -2.79 8.48
C ALA A 21 9.95 -1.49 9.21
N TRP A 22 11.23 -1.12 9.17
CA TRP A 22 11.74 0.10 9.79
C TRP A 22 11.42 1.39 9.02
N ASP A 23 10.94 1.28 7.77
CA ASP A 23 10.47 2.44 6.99
C ASP A 23 8.99 2.77 7.30
N LEU A 24 8.29 1.92 8.08
CA LEU A 24 6.90 2.10 8.48
C LEU A 24 6.77 2.64 9.91
N PRO A 25 5.69 3.36 10.23
CA PRO A 25 5.36 3.74 11.60
C PRO A 25 5.26 2.52 12.53
N VAL A 26 5.71 2.68 13.77
CA VAL A 26 5.61 1.64 14.81
C VAL A 26 4.19 1.59 15.39
N ALA A 27 3.52 2.74 15.51
CA ALA A 27 2.13 2.80 15.93
C ALA A 27 1.23 2.17 14.86
N ILE A 28 0.38 1.23 15.26
CA ILE A 28 -0.43 0.42 14.35
C ILE A 28 -1.42 1.31 13.60
N GLU A 29 -2.06 2.24 14.31
CA GLU A 29 -3.07 3.14 13.76
C GLU A 29 -2.47 4.06 12.69
N GLU A 30 -1.28 4.62 12.95
CA GLU A 30 -0.56 5.47 12.00
C GLU A 30 -0.08 4.67 10.78
N ARG A 31 0.39 3.44 10.99
CA ARG A 31 0.81 2.55 9.91
C ARG A 31 -0.36 2.18 9.02
N ASP A 32 -1.49 1.82 9.62
CA ASP A 32 -2.67 1.39 8.88
C ASP A 32 -3.27 2.58 8.09
N GLU A 33 -3.35 3.78 8.69
CA GLU A 33 -3.74 5.01 7.98
C GLU A 33 -2.80 5.30 6.80
N LEU A 34 -1.50 5.16 7.01
CA LEU A 34 -0.50 5.34 5.97
C LEU A 34 -0.70 4.35 4.81
N LEU A 35 -0.91 3.07 5.11
CA LEU A 35 -1.10 2.03 4.10
C LEU A 35 -2.42 2.23 3.34
N LEU A 36 -3.49 2.61 4.02
CA LEU A 36 -4.77 2.93 3.37
C LEU A 36 -4.64 4.09 2.38
N ASN A 37 -3.99 5.18 2.80
CA ASN A 37 -3.73 6.34 1.94
C ASN A 37 -2.82 5.98 0.76
N LEU A 38 -1.74 5.23 1.00
CA LEU A 38 -0.81 4.80 -0.04
C LEU A 38 -1.48 3.91 -1.09
N MET A 39 -2.36 3.02 -0.65
CA MET A 39 -3.10 2.13 -1.55
C MET A 39 -4.25 2.84 -2.27
N GLY A 40 -4.69 4.02 -1.80
CA GLY A 40 -5.86 4.72 -2.37
C GLY A 40 -7.18 4.09 -1.95
N SER A 41 -7.20 3.43 -0.79
CA SER A 41 -8.36 2.71 -0.27
C SER A 41 -9.56 3.63 -0.03
N GLY A 42 -10.77 3.10 -0.21
CA GLY A 42 -12.03 3.86 -0.10
C GLY A 42 -12.62 4.29 -1.44
N HIS A 43 -11.90 4.12 -2.55
CA HIS A 43 -12.41 4.29 -3.91
C HIS A 43 -12.29 2.98 -4.70
N GLU A 44 -13.32 2.60 -5.47
CA GLU A 44 -13.37 1.32 -6.20
C GLU A 44 -12.16 1.10 -7.11
N LEU A 45 -11.66 2.18 -7.73
CA LEU A 45 -10.51 2.14 -8.62
C LEU A 45 -9.17 2.40 -7.93
N GLU A 46 -9.15 2.74 -6.64
CA GLU A 46 -7.93 3.11 -5.91
C GLU A 46 -7.13 4.23 -6.60
N ILE A 47 -7.83 5.18 -7.24
CA ILE A 47 -7.28 6.12 -8.24
C ILE A 47 -6.27 7.13 -7.71
N ASP A 48 -6.32 7.42 -6.40
CA ASP A 48 -5.41 8.34 -5.71
C ASP A 48 -4.32 7.60 -4.92
N GLY A 49 -4.06 6.33 -5.28
CA GLY A 49 -3.01 5.52 -4.69
C GLY A 49 -2.39 4.55 -5.71
N ILE A 50 -1.61 3.60 -5.21
CA ILE A 50 -0.94 2.59 -6.06
C ILE A 50 -1.66 1.24 -6.13
N GLY A 51 -2.81 1.14 -5.45
CA GLY A 51 -3.72 0.02 -5.59
C GLY A 51 -4.22 -0.15 -7.03
N GLY A 52 -4.84 -1.28 -7.31
CA GLY A 52 -5.31 -1.62 -8.66
C GLY A 52 -6.82 -1.82 -8.75
N GLY A 53 -7.58 -1.44 -7.73
CA GLY A 53 -9.04 -1.58 -7.67
C GLY A 53 -9.51 -3.03 -7.55
N SER A 54 -8.62 -3.94 -7.11
CA SER A 54 -8.97 -5.35 -6.91
C SER A 54 -8.19 -5.95 -5.74
N PRO A 55 -8.74 -6.94 -5.01
CA PRO A 55 -8.04 -7.56 -3.88
C PRO A 55 -6.70 -8.21 -4.24
N GLN A 56 -6.51 -8.64 -5.49
CA GLN A 56 -5.26 -9.23 -5.98
C GLN A 56 -4.16 -8.18 -6.19
N THR A 57 -4.54 -6.92 -6.38
CA THR A 57 -3.64 -5.78 -6.59
C THR A 57 -3.68 -4.76 -5.45
N SER A 58 -4.34 -5.11 -4.34
CA SER A 58 -4.43 -4.30 -3.12
C SER A 58 -3.94 -5.12 -1.93
N LYS A 59 -2.62 -5.34 -1.89
CA LYS A 59 -1.90 -6.13 -0.87
C LYS A 59 -0.63 -5.40 -0.47
N VAL A 60 -0.16 -5.61 0.76
CA VAL A 60 1.07 -5.05 1.33
C VAL A 60 1.80 -6.11 2.14
#